data_AF-A0A6G0YZD8-F1
#
_entry.id   AF-A0A6G0YZD8-F1
#
_cell.length_a   1.000
_cell.length_b   1.000
_cell.length_c   1.000
_cell.angle_alpha   90.00
_cell.angle_beta   90.00
_cell.angle_gamma   90.00
#
_symmetry.space_group_name_H-M   'P 1'
#
loop_
_entity.id
_entity.type
_entity.pdbx_description
1 polymer ?
#
loop_
_entity_poly.entity_id
_entity_poly.type
_entity_poly.pdbx_seq_one_letter_code
_entity_poly.pdbx_strand_id
1 'polypeptide(L)'
;MNSDSLKKFWRCKYKRECKARLHTGIDSLDLEVLKRINEHTHDSEAAKVEAMVAVNRLKNRAAETMEPISTVINECISGLSEAAKACPKFWY
;
A
#
# COMPACT_ATOMS: atom_id res chain seq x y z
N MET A 1 -2.37 33.60 -4.11
CA MET A 1 -2.43 32.32 -4.88
C MET A 1 -1.78 31.25 -4.01
N ASN A 2 -2.52 30.20 -3.63
CA ASN A 2 -2.04 29.18 -2.72
C ASN A 2 -1.12 28.20 -3.48
N SER A 3 0.17 28.14 -3.13
CA SER A 3 1.22 27.41 -3.84
C SER A 3 1.16 25.87 -3.70
N ASP A 4 0.09 25.35 -3.09
CA ASP A 4 -0.05 23.94 -2.69
C ASP A 4 -0.85 23.06 -3.67
N SER A 5 -1.39 23.61 -4.77
CA SER A 5 -2.22 22.86 -5.73
C SER A 5 -1.44 21.86 -6.61
N LEU A 6 -0.14 21.68 -6.39
CA LEU A 6 0.73 20.77 -7.15
C LEU A 6 1.32 19.64 -6.28
N LYS A 7 0.92 19.52 -5.01
CA LYS A 7 1.51 18.58 -4.05
C LYS A 7 0.44 17.74 -3.37
N LYS A 8 0.75 16.46 -3.16
CA LYS A 8 0.00 15.57 -2.27
C LYS A 8 0.78 15.40 -0.96
N PHE A 9 0.05 15.42 0.14
CA PHE A 9 0.60 15.32 1.49
C PHE A 9 0.23 13.99 2.12
N TRP A 10 1.23 13.27 2.59
CA TRP A 10 1.10 11.94 3.17
C TRP A 10 1.63 11.93 4.61
N ARG A 11 1.02 11.08 5.44
CA ARG A 11 1.47 10.81 6.81
C ARG A 11 1.57 9.31 7.00
N CYS A 12 2.50 8.88 7.86
CA CYS A 12 2.59 7.48 8.25
C CYS A 12 1.23 6.97 8.77
N LYS A 13 0.90 5.71 8.45
CA LYS A 13 -0.28 4.99 8.96
C LYS A 13 -0.32 4.98 10.49
N TYR A 14 0.85 4.84 11.13
CA TYR A 14 1.02 4.87 12.59
C TYR A 14 1.14 6.30 13.13
N LYS A 15 0.34 7.26 12.62
CA LYS A 15 0.47 8.71 12.91
C LYS A 15 0.46 9.12 14.40
N ARG A 16 -0.02 8.25 15.29
CA ARG A 16 -0.02 8.48 16.75
C ARG A 16 1.36 8.22 17.37
N GLU A 17 2.12 7.29 16.78
CA GLU A 17 3.42 6.81 17.27
C GLU A 17 4.58 7.28 16.37
N CYS A 18 4.28 7.52 15.09
CA CYS A 18 5.22 7.94 14.07
C CYS A 18 4.86 9.31 13.50
N LYS A 19 5.82 10.24 13.54
CA LYS A 19 5.65 11.62 13.03
C LYS A 19 6.20 11.81 11.61
N ALA A 20 6.57 10.73 10.91
CA ALA A 20 7.05 10.76 9.53
C ALA A 20 5.97 11.28 8.57
N ARG A 21 6.37 12.15 7.65
CA ARG A 21 5.54 12.71 6.59
C ARG A 21 6.28 12.71 5.27
N LEU A 22 5.51 12.64 4.18
CA LEU A 22 6.01 12.59 2.82
C LEU A 22 5.16 13.52 1.97
N HIS A 23 5.79 14.33 1.13
CA HIS A 23 5.10 15.13 0.13
C HIS A 23 5.49 14.60 -1.25
N THR A 24 4.50 14.38 -2.11
CA THR A 24 4.73 13.95 -3.49
C THR A 24 4.18 14.97 -4.47
N GLY A 25 4.64 14.94 -5.72
CA GLY A 25 4.01 15.64 -6.82
C GLY A 25 2.57 15.16 -7.05
N ILE A 26 1.78 15.99 -7.70
CA ILE A 26 0.45 15.60 -8.22
C ILE A 26 0.54 14.85 -9.54
N ASP A 27 1.66 14.98 -10.27
CA ASP A 27 1.84 14.30 -11.54
C ASP A 27 1.64 12.79 -11.38
N SER A 28 0.76 12.25 -12.20
CA SER A 28 0.20 10.90 -12.10
C SER A 28 1.07 9.85 -12.76
N LEU A 29 2.04 10.26 -13.60
CA LEU A 29 2.95 9.32 -14.26
C LEU A 29 4.10 8.90 -13.34
N ASP A 30 4.72 9.85 -12.67
CA ASP A 30 5.84 9.60 -11.76
C ASP A 30 5.51 10.17 -10.39
N LEU A 31 5.36 9.29 -9.40
CA LEU A 31 5.18 9.65 -7.99
C LEU A 31 6.48 10.25 -7.43
N GLU A 32 6.81 11.46 -7.88
CA GLU A 32 8.01 12.16 -7.49
C GLU A 32 7.94 12.54 -6.00
N VAL A 33 8.95 12.13 -5.25
CA VAL A 33 9.09 12.48 -3.83
C VAL A 33 9.70 13.88 -3.73
N LEU A 34 8.86 14.87 -3.46
CA LEU A 34 9.28 16.27 -3.34
C LEU A 34 9.93 16.56 -1.98
N LYS A 35 9.45 15.93 -0.90
CA LYS A 35 9.99 16.16 0.45
C LYS A 35 9.71 15.00 1.39
N ARG A 36 10.73 14.63 2.17
CA ARG A 36 10.61 13.74 3.34
C ARG A 36 10.75 14.57 4.61
N ILE A 37 9.92 14.32 5.61
CA ILE A 37 9.91 15.04 6.89
C ILE A 37 9.89 14.02 8.01
N ASN A 38 10.92 14.06 8.86
CA ASN A 38 11.21 13.08 9.91
C ASN A 38 11.45 11.66 9.38
N GLU A 39 12.22 10.89 10.15
CA GLU A 39 12.40 9.47 9.90
C GLU A 39 11.32 8.64 10.60
N HIS A 40 11.16 7.40 10.15
CA HIS A 40 10.25 6.46 10.80
C HIS A 40 10.84 6.00 12.13
N THR A 41 9.97 5.89 13.13
CA THR A 41 10.29 5.40 14.49
C THR A 41 10.00 3.90 14.65
N HIS A 42 9.74 3.23 13.53
CA HIS A 42 9.40 1.82 13.45
C HIS A 42 10.00 1.26 12.16
N ASP A 43 10.20 -0.05 12.13
CA ASP A 43 10.73 -0.72 10.94
C ASP A 43 9.74 -0.72 9.78
N SER A 44 10.28 -0.95 8.59
CA SER A 44 9.47 -1.17 7.40
C SER A 44 8.73 -2.51 7.49
N GLU A 45 7.47 -2.51 7.07
CA GLU A 45 6.62 -3.71 7.10
C GLU A 45 6.36 -4.23 5.67
N ALA A 46 7.43 -4.47 4.91
CA ALA A 46 7.36 -4.81 3.48
C ALA A 46 6.39 -5.98 3.19
N ALA A 47 6.50 -7.08 3.95
CA ALA A 47 5.61 -8.22 3.81
C ALA A 47 4.12 -7.89 4.09
N LYS A 48 3.84 -6.98 5.03
CA LYS A 48 2.46 -6.55 5.32
C LYS A 48 1.92 -5.65 4.22
N VAL A 49 2.77 -4.80 3.63
CA VAL A 49 2.39 -3.97 2.48
C VAL A 49 2.08 -4.86 1.27
N GLU A 50 2.94 -5.83 1.00
CA GLU A 50 2.76 -6.81 -0.09
C GLU A 50 1.44 -7.59 0.07
N ALA A 51 1.20 -8.16 1.25
CA ALA A 51 -0.06 -8.85 1.56
C ALA A 51 -1.29 -7.95 1.36
N MET A 52 -1.21 -6.68 1.77
CA MET A 52 -2.33 -5.73 1.63
C MET A 52 -2.61 -5.36 0.17
N VAL A 53 -1.57 -5.23 -0.66
CA VAL A 53 -1.73 -5.03 -2.11
C VAL A 53 -2.45 -6.23 -2.73
N ALA A 54 -2.06 -7.44 -2.36
CA ALA A 54 -2.68 -8.66 -2.87
C ALA A 54 -4.14 -8.81 -2.43
N VAL A 55 -4.47 -8.52 -1.17
CA VAL A 55 -5.86 -8.49 -0.69
C VAL A 55 -6.69 -7.46 -1.45
N ASN A 56 -6.16 -6.27 -1.72
CA ASN A 56 -6.88 -5.26 -2.49
C ASN A 56 -7.11 -5.69 -3.94
N ARG A 57 -6.11 -6.32 -4.58
CA ARG A 57 -6.26 -6.89 -5.93
C ARG A 57 -7.34 -7.97 -5.96
N LEU A 58 -7.33 -8.86 -4.97
CA LEU A 58 -8.32 -9.92 -4.83
C LEU A 58 -9.74 -9.33 -4.67
N LYS A 59 -9.92 -8.33 -3.80
CA LYS A 59 -11.20 -7.67 -3.59
C LYS A 59 -11.72 -6.98 -4.85
N ASN A 60 -10.85 -6.27 -5.58
CA ASN A 60 -11.22 -5.60 -6.82
C ASN A 60 -11.62 -6.62 -7.89
N ARG A 61 -10.82 -7.67 -8.10
CA ARG A 61 -11.13 -8.70 -9.09
C ARG A 61 -12.38 -9.50 -8.73
N ALA A 62 -12.60 -9.80 -7.46
CA ALA A 62 -13.83 -10.46 -7.01
C ALA A 62 -15.08 -9.59 -7.24
N ALA A 63 -14.96 -8.26 -7.25
CA ALA A 63 -16.05 -7.36 -7.59
C ALA A 63 -16.25 -7.21 -9.11
N GLU A 64 -15.17 -7.33 -9.89
CA GLU A 64 -15.18 -7.12 -11.35
C GLU A 64 -15.46 -8.39 -12.16
N THR A 65 -15.32 -9.57 -11.57
CA THR A 65 -15.40 -10.86 -12.27
C THR A 65 -16.37 -11.82 -11.60
N MET A 66 -16.89 -12.78 -12.37
CA MET A 66 -17.74 -13.87 -11.89
C MET A 66 -16.97 -15.19 -11.75
N GLU A 67 -15.64 -15.10 -11.67
CA GLU A 67 -14.75 -16.25 -11.56
C GLU A 67 -14.94 -16.97 -10.22
N PRO A 68 -14.73 -18.30 -10.17
CA PRO A 68 -14.69 -19.02 -8.91
C PRO A 68 -13.63 -18.43 -7.96
N ILE A 69 -14.02 -18.21 -6.71
CA ILE A 69 -13.16 -17.62 -5.66
C ILE A 69 -11.82 -18.35 -5.53
N SER A 70 -11.81 -19.67 -5.69
CA SER A 70 -10.59 -20.50 -5.65
C SER A 70 -9.56 -20.10 -6.71
N THR A 71 -10.01 -19.73 -7.90
CA THR A 71 -9.14 -19.33 -9.01
C THR A 71 -8.51 -17.97 -8.72
N VAL A 72 -9.32 -17.02 -8.26
CA VAL A 72 -8.87 -15.66 -7.89
C VAL A 72 -7.86 -15.71 -6.74
N ILE A 73 -8.11 -16.54 -5.72
CA ILE A 73 -7.21 -16.74 -4.60
C ILE A 73 -5.85 -17.30 -5.06
N ASN A 74 -5.86 -18.38 -5.85
CA ASN A 74 -4.63 -19.04 -6.29
C ASN A 74 -3.73 -18.12 -7.11
N GLU A 75 -4.30 -17.33 -8.03
CA GLU A 75 -3.53 -16.35 -8.81
C GLU A 75 -3.02 -15.19 -7.97
N CYS A 76 -3.81 -14.69 -7.00
CA CYS A 76 -3.37 -13.60 -6.13
C CYS A 76 -2.28 -14.02 -5.13
N ILE A 77 -2.23 -15.29 -4.75
CA ILE A 77 -1.24 -15.85 -3.80
C ILE A 77 0.05 -16.28 -4.49
N SER A 78 -0.01 -16.78 -5.72
CA SER A 78 1.12 -17.43 -6.39
C SER A 78 2.35 -16.53 -6.52
N GLY A 79 2.14 -15.21 -6.68
CA GLY A 79 3.21 -14.23 -6.84
C GLY A 79 3.74 -13.60 -5.53
N LEU A 80 3.24 -14.01 -4.36
CA LEU A 80 3.64 -13.41 -3.08
C LEU A 80 4.86 -14.08 -2.48
N SER A 81 5.65 -13.30 -1.74
CA SER A 81 6.71 -13.81 -0.89
C SER A 81 6.17 -14.70 0.24
N GLU A 82 6.96 -15.66 0.72
CA GLU A 82 6.56 -16.53 1.83
C GLU A 82 6.25 -15.73 3.11
N ALA A 83 6.99 -14.64 3.34
CA ALA A 83 6.73 -13.72 4.45
C ALA A 83 5.37 -13.02 4.32
N ALA A 84 4.95 -12.67 3.09
CA ALA A 84 3.64 -12.07 2.84
C ALA A 84 2.50 -13.08 3.00
N LYS A 85 2.68 -14.34 2.56
CA LYS A 85 1.69 -15.42 2.76
C LYS A 85 1.49 -15.76 4.24
N ALA A 86 2.55 -15.70 5.03
CA ALA A 86 2.52 -15.91 6.48
C ALA A 86 1.98 -14.70 7.27
N CYS A 87 1.69 -13.57 6.61
CA CYS A 87 1.15 -12.39 7.27
C CYS A 87 -0.29 -12.65 7.76
N PRO A 88 -0.60 -12.49 9.06
CA PRO A 88 -1.93 -12.78 9.61
C PRO A 88 -3.06 -11.97 8.97
N LYS A 89 -2.75 -10.79 8.40
CA LYS A 89 -3.72 -9.92 7.71
C LYS A 89 -4.05 -10.34 6.28
N PHE A 90 -3.43 -11.40 5.78
CA PHE A 90 -3.76 -11.94 4.46
C PHE A 90 -5.07 -12.77 4.49
N TRP A 91 -5.40 -13.35 5.64
CA TRP A 91 -6.53 -14.27 5.81
C TRP A 91 -7.74 -13.66 6.54
N TYR A 92 -7.67 -12.37 6.94
CA TYR A 92 -8.68 -11.65 7.73
C TYR A 92 -9.13 -10.35 7.06
#